data_AF-Z4YLN2-F1
#
_entry.id   AF-Z4YLN2-F1
#
_cell.length_a   1.000
_cell.length_b   1.000
_cell.length_c   1.000
_cell.angle_alpha   90.00
_cell.angle_beta   90.00
_cell.angle_gamma   90.00
#
_symmetry.space_group_name_H-M   'P 1'
#
loop_
_entity.id
_entity.type
_entity.pdbx_description
1 polymer ?
#
loop_
_entity_poly.entity_id
_entity_poly.type
_entity_poly.pdbx_seq_one_letter_code
_entity_poly.pdbx_strand_id
1 'polypeptide(L)'
;MSSNKEQRSAVFVILFALITILILYSSNSANEVFHYGSLRGRTRRPVNLKKWSFSSAYFPILGNKTLPSRCNQCVIITSSSHLLGTKLGPEIERAECTIRMNDAPTSGYSADVGNKTTFRVVAHSSVFRVLRKPQEFVNRTPETVFIFWGPPNKMQKPQGSLLRVIQRAGLMFPNMEAYAVSPARMQQFDDLFRGETGKDREKSHSWLSTGWFTMVIAVELCDHVHVYG
;
A
#
# COMPACT_ATOMS: atom_id res chain seq x y z
N MET A 1 8.68 -51.48 33.01
CA MET A 1 8.03 -50.79 31.86
C MET A 1 7.60 -49.34 32.14
N SER A 2 7.93 -48.73 33.29
CA SER A 2 7.54 -47.33 33.61
C SER A 2 8.55 -46.28 33.11
N SER A 3 9.85 -46.57 33.17
CA SER A 3 10.92 -45.60 32.91
C SER A 3 10.95 -45.06 31.46
N ASN A 4 10.62 -45.88 30.45
CA ASN A 4 10.64 -45.44 29.04
C ASN A 4 9.51 -44.47 28.67
N LYS A 5 8.39 -44.43 29.42
CA LYS A 5 7.29 -43.48 29.16
C LYS A 5 7.61 -42.10 29.73
N GLU A 6 8.18 -42.05 30.93
CA GLU A 6 8.62 -40.79 31.57
C GLU A 6 9.72 -40.12 30.75
N GLN A 7 10.67 -40.91 30.24
CA GLN A 7 11.77 -40.38 29.42
C GLN A 7 11.29 -39.83 28.07
N ARG A 8 10.28 -40.46 27.44
CA ARG A 8 9.67 -39.93 26.21
C ARG A 8 8.86 -38.65 26.48
N SER A 9 8.09 -38.60 27.56
CA SER A 9 7.38 -37.38 27.97
C SER A 9 8.34 -36.24 28.27
N ALA A 10 9.45 -36.50 28.96
CA ALA A 10 10.47 -35.49 29.25
C ALA A 10 11.07 -34.91 27.96
N VAL A 11 11.36 -35.75 26.96
CA VAL A 11 11.88 -35.31 25.66
C VAL A 11 10.88 -34.42 24.92
N PHE A 12 9.58 -34.74 24.92
CA PHE A 12 8.57 -33.90 24.27
C PHE A 12 8.41 -32.55 24.96
N VAL A 13 8.46 -32.51 26.30
CA VAL A 13 8.39 -31.24 27.06
C VAL A 13 9.61 -30.37 26.77
N ILE A 14 10.81 -30.96 26.73
CA ILE A 14 12.04 -30.25 26.38
C ILE A 14 11.98 -29.71 24.95
N LEU A 15 11.53 -30.52 23.99
CA LEU A 15 11.41 -30.10 22.59
C LEU A 15 10.41 -28.96 22.41
N PHE A 16 9.26 -29.04 23.08
CA PHE A 16 8.24 -27.99 23.07
C PHE A 16 8.76 -26.69 23.69
N ALA A 17 9.48 -26.78 24.81
CA ALA A 17 10.11 -25.62 25.44
C ALA A 17 11.15 -24.98 24.50
N LEU A 18 12.02 -25.78 23.87
CA LEU A 18 13.04 -25.29 22.92
C LEU A 18 12.41 -24.63 21.69
N ILE A 19 11.35 -25.21 21.12
CA ILE A 19 10.62 -24.62 19.98
C ILE A 19 9.93 -23.32 20.40
N THR A 20 9.31 -23.29 21.58
CA THR A 20 8.66 -22.07 22.10
C THR A 20 9.68 -20.97 22.35
N ILE A 21 10.85 -21.30 22.91
CA ILE A 21 11.98 -20.37 23.09
C ILE A 21 12.49 -19.90 21.73
N LEU A 22 12.64 -20.77 20.74
CA LEU A 22 13.06 -20.40 19.39
C LEU A 22 12.04 -19.49 18.71
N ILE A 23 10.73 -19.71 18.89
CA ILE A 23 9.66 -18.84 18.39
C ILE A 23 9.72 -17.48 19.09
N LEU A 24 9.93 -17.43 20.41
CA LEU A 24 10.07 -16.17 21.14
C LEU A 24 11.35 -15.41 20.78
N TYR A 25 12.45 -16.12 20.54
CA TYR A 25 13.74 -15.53 20.15
C TYR A 25 13.74 -15.06 18.69
N SER A 26 13.16 -15.83 17.78
CA SER A 26 12.97 -15.45 16.38
C SER A 26 11.92 -14.35 16.20
N SER A 27 10.94 -14.25 17.10
CA SER A 27 9.99 -13.13 17.13
C SER A 27 10.62 -11.81 17.59
N ASN A 28 11.88 -11.82 18.05
CA ASN A 28 12.57 -10.64 18.55
C ASN A 28 13.80 -10.21 17.72
N SER A 29 13.92 -10.67 16.47
CA SER A 29 14.80 -10.07 15.45
C SER A 29 13.93 -9.40 14.38
N ALA A 30 13.87 -8.09 14.18
CA ALA A 30 14.85 -7.05 14.46
C ALA A 30 14.16 -5.72 14.81
N ASN A 31 14.52 -5.17 15.97
CA ASN A 31 14.58 -3.73 16.17
C ASN A 31 15.88 -3.26 15.49
N GLU A 32 15.86 -3.01 14.18
CA GLU A 32 16.94 -2.23 13.57
C GLU A 32 16.74 -0.77 13.96
N VAL A 33 17.45 -0.37 15.00
CA VAL A 33 17.74 1.04 15.29
C VAL A 33 18.62 1.53 14.15
N PHE A 34 18.01 2.19 13.16
CA PHE A 34 18.73 2.81 12.06
C PHE A 34 19.70 3.87 12.61
N HIS A 35 21.00 3.58 12.56
CA HIS A 35 22.04 4.59 12.69
C HIS A 35 21.99 5.52 11.46
N TYR A 36 21.55 6.76 11.65
CA TYR A 36 21.65 7.81 10.64
C TYR A 36 23.13 8.16 10.43
N GLY A 37 23.78 7.50 9.46
CA GLY A 37 24.96 8.04 8.83
C GLY A 37 24.59 9.34 8.10
N SER A 38 25.35 10.41 8.34
CA SER A 38 25.18 11.70 7.68
C SER A 38 25.45 11.57 6.17
N LEU A 39 24.39 11.39 5.38
CA LEU A 39 24.46 11.46 3.92
C LEU A 39 24.29 12.93 3.49
N ARG A 40 25.40 13.55 3.08
CA ARG A 40 25.43 14.79 2.29
C ARG A 40 24.71 14.54 0.95
N GLY A 41 23.39 14.72 0.94
CA GLY A 41 22.54 14.68 -0.24
C GLY A 41 21.85 16.02 -0.46
N ARG A 42 21.84 16.48 -1.71
CA ARG A 42 21.23 17.72 -2.25
C ARG A 42 19.97 18.16 -1.46
N THR A 43 19.99 19.37 -0.91
CA THR A 43 18.90 19.96 -0.12
C THR A 43 17.63 20.16 -0.96
N ARG A 44 16.74 19.16 -0.96
CA ARG A 44 15.35 19.35 -1.41
C ARG A 44 14.61 20.19 -0.37
N ARG A 45 14.08 21.36 -0.77
CA ARG A 45 13.31 22.24 0.13
C ARG A 45 12.10 21.48 0.70
N PRO A 46 11.85 21.54 2.01
CA PRO A 46 10.68 20.91 2.61
C PRO A 46 9.39 21.55 2.08
N VAL A 47 8.42 20.71 1.71
CA VAL A 47 7.10 21.15 1.24
C VAL A 47 6.38 21.90 2.38
N ASN A 48 5.86 23.09 2.09
CA ASN A 48 5.17 23.93 3.08
C ASN A 48 3.80 23.34 3.44
N LEU A 49 3.69 22.79 4.66
CA LEU A 49 2.52 22.11 5.19
C LEU A 49 1.31 23.03 5.45
N LYS A 50 1.47 24.37 5.47
CA LYS A 50 0.34 25.31 5.60
C LYS A 50 -0.58 25.32 4.36
N LYS A 51 -0.12 24.83 3.21
CA LYS A 51 -0.93 24.65 1.99
C LYS A 51 -1.83 23.40 2.02
N TRP A 52 -1.70 22.54 3.04
CA TRP A 52 -2.50 21.32 3.18
C TRP A 52 -4.02 21.58 3.27
N SER A 53 -4.41 22.81 3.63
CA SER A 53 -5.80 23.24 3.80
C SER A 53 -6.44 23.88 2.56
N PHE A 54 -5.67 24.20 1.51
CA PHE A 54 -6.19 24.98 0.38
C PHE A 54 -5.67 24.42 -0.96
N SER A 55 -6.62 23.81 -1.71
CA SER A 55 -6.67 23.69 -3.18
C SER A 55 -5.92 22.59 -3.96
N SER A 56 -5.62 21.40 -3.42
CA SER A 56 -5.33 20.23 -4.29
C SER A 56 -6.00 18.94 -3.83
N ALA A 57 -6.68 18.24 -4.75
CA ALA A 57 -7.33 16.95 -4.48
C ALA A 57 -6.28 15.87 -4.11
N TYR A 58 -5.14 15.91 -4.81
CA TYR A 58 -3.97 15.10 -4.55
C TYR A 58 -2.78 16.05 -4.31
N PHE A 59 -2.00 15.78 -3.26
CA PHE A 59 -0.76 16.53 -3.00
C PHE A 59 0.46 15.67 -3.32
N PRO A 60 1.44 16.18 -4.07
CA PRO A 60 2.67 15.44 -4.31
C PRO A 60 3.46 15.32 -3.00
N ILE A 61 3.77 14.08 -2.61
CA ILE A 61 4.72 13.78 -1.53
C ILE A 61 6.14 13.85 -2.07
N LEU A 62 6.32 13.35 -3.31
CA LEU A 62 7.57 13.35 -4.06
C LEU A 62 7.36 14.13 -5.37
N GLY A 63 8.24 15.09 -5.63
CA GLY A 63 8.14 15.98 -6.80
C GLY A 63 7.22 17.19 -6.58
N ASN A 64 7.05 17.99 -7.64
CA ASN A 64 6.22 19.19 -7.66
C ASN A 64 5.16 19.15 -8.78
N LYS A 65 4.93 17.98 -9.37
CA LYS A 65 3.93 17.79 -10.42
C LYS A 65 2.56 17.56 -9.79
N THR A 66 1.51 17.97 -10.48
CA THR A 66 0.15 17.47 -10.22
C THR A 66 0.07 16.02 -10.64
N LEU A 67 -0.77 15.21 -9.99
CA LEU A 67 -1.02 13.82 -10.37
C LEU A 67 -1.29 13.77 -11.90
N PRO A 68 -0.37 13.21 -12.70
CA PRO A 68 -0.49 13.24 -14.14
C PRO A 68 -1.36 12.09 -14.65
N SER A 69 -1.73 12.20 -15.93
CA SER A 69 -2.39 11.19 -16.77
C SER A 69 -3.91 11.04 -16.58
N ARG A 70 -4.61 11.16 -17.72
CA ARG A 70 -5.87 10.48 -17.99
C ARG A 70 -5.56 9.35 -18.96
N CYS A 71 -5.94 8.12 -18.62
CA CYS A 71 -5.88 6.99 -19.54
C CYS A 71 -7.24 6.84 -20.22
N ASN A 72 -7.28 6.37 -21.47
CA ASN A 72 -8.57 6.05 -22.08
C ASN A 72 -9.19 4.82 -21.40
N GLN A 73 -8.38 3.76 -21.20
CA GLN A 73 -8.86 2.53 -20.56
C GLN A 73 -8.00 2.13 -19.36
N CYS A 74 -8.66 1.97 -18.23
CA CYS A 74 -8.07 1.42 -17.02
C CYS A 74 -8.64 0.05 -16.68
N VAL A 75 -7.77 -0.80 -16.14
CA VAL A 75 -8.14 -2.04 -15.49
C VAL A 75 -7.80 -1.97 -14.02
N ILE A 76 -8.79 -2.16 -13.16
CA ILE A 76 -8.60 -2.39 -11.73
C ILE A 76 -8.48 -3.89 -11.50
N ILE A 77 -7.40 -4.33 -10.86
CA ILE A 77 -7.24 -5.70 -10.38
C ILE A 77 -7.43 -5.67 -8.87
N THR A 78 -8.53 -6.26 -8.41
CA THR A 78 -8.79 -6.44 -6.98
C THR A 78 -7.84 -7.47 -6.37
N SER A 79 -7.87 -7.63 -5.05
CA SER A 79 -7.11 -8.68 -4.35
C SER A 79 -7.94 -9.93 -4.09
N SER A 80 -8.99 -10.14 -4.89
CA SER A 80 -9.92 -11.27 -4.77
C SER A 80 -9.28 -12.59 -5.20
N SER A 81 -9.53 -13.66 -4.44
CA SER A 81 -9.07 -15.01 -4.78
C SER A 81 -9.75 -15.58 -6.02
N HIS A 82 -10.86 -14.99 -6.48
CA HIS A 82 -11.55 -15.41 -7.71
C HIS A 82 -10.69 -15.27 -8.97
N LEU A 83 -9.59 -14.50 -8.91
CA LEU A 83 -8.66 -14.36 -10.02
C LEU A 83 -7.73 -15.57 -10.16
N LEU A 84 -7.56 -16.38 -9.12
CA LEU A 84 -6.63 -17.51 -9.15
C LEU A 84 -7.09 -18.58 -10.15
N GLY A 85 -6.19 -18.96 -11.06
CA GLY A 85 -6.45 -19.94 -12.12
C GLY A 85 -7.23 -19.41 -13.32
N THR A 86 -7.60 -18.13 -13.35
CA THR A 86 -8.36 -17.53 -14.47
C THR A 86 -7.52 -17.32 -15.72
N LYS A 87 -6.20 -17.25 -15.60
CA LYS A 87 -5.25 -16.98 -16.69
C LYS A 87 -5.51 -15.67 -17.45
N LEU A 88 -6.10 -14.67 -16.80
CA LEU A 88 -6.42 -13.36 -17.38
C LEU A 88 -5.19 -12.45 -17.55
N GLY A 89 -4.00 -12.87 -17.09
CA GLY A 89 -2.79 -12.06 -17.12
C GLY A 89 -2.47 -11.44 -18.49
N PRO A 90 -2.45 -12.22 -19.60
CA PRO A 90 -2.22 -11.67 -20.94
C PRO A 90 -3.28 -10.66 -21.38
N GLU A 91 -4.53 -10.81 -20.95
CA GLU A 91 -5.59 -9.85 -21.24
C GLU A 91 -5.39 -8.54 -20.48
N ILE A 92 -5.12 -8.63 -19.17
CA ILE A 92 -4.84 -7.50 -18.29
C ILE A 92 -3.64 -6.68 -18.79
N GLU A 93 -2.59 -7.36 -19.27
CA GLU A 93 -1.38 -6.72 -19.80
C GLU A 93 -1.66 -5.81 -21.02
N ARG A 94 -2.73 -6.04 -21.77
CA ARG A 94 -3.10 -5.19 -22.92
C ARG A 94 -3.74 -3.86 -22.52
N ALA A 95 -4.20 -3.71 -21.28
CA ALA A 95 -4.81 -2.46 -20.82
C ALA A 95 -3.80 -1.30 -20.89
N GLU A 96 -4.24 -0.09 -21.22
CA GLU A 96 -3.35 1.08 -21.19
C GLU A 96 -2.83 1.32 -19.77
N CYS A 97 -3.75 1.38 -18.79
CA CYS A 97 -3.41 1.61 -17.40
C CYS A 97 -3.90 0.49 -16.50
N THR A 98 -3.02 0.07 -15.60
CA THR A 98 -3.29 -1.00 -14.64
C THR A 98 -3.26 -0.45 -13.22
N ILE A 99 -4.35 -0.60 -12.48
CA ILE A 99 -4.50 -0.10 -11.11
C ILE A 99 -4.52 -1.27 -10.12
N ARG A 100 -3.61 -1.26 -9.15
CA ARG A 100 -3.54 -2.25 -8.07
C ARG A 100 -3.62 -1.60 -6.69
N MET A 101 -3.94 -2.40 -5.68
CA MET A 101 -4.16 -1.93 -4.32
C MET A 101 -3.11 -2.49 -3.36
N ASN A 102 -2.69 -1.65 -2.41
CA ASN A 102 -1.90 -2.04 -1.25
C ASN A 102 -0.71 -2.95 -1.64
N ASP A 103 -0.54 -4.06 -0.92
CA ASP A 103 0.47 -5.09 -1.09
C ASP A 103 -0.02 -6.29 -1.92
N ALA A 104 -0.97 -6.10 -2.84
CA ALA A 104 -1.37 -7.13 -3.81
C ALA A 104 -0.18 -7.45 -4.76
N PRO A 105 0.38 -8.68 -4.70
CA PRO A 105 1.55 -9.04 -5.47
C PRO A 105 1.19 -9.47 -6.90
N THR A 106 2.22 -9.54 -7.73
CA THR A 106 2.20 -10.11 -9.09
C THR A 106 3.12 -11.32 -9.20
N SER A 107 4.20 -11.35 -8.41
CA SER A 107 5.11 -12.49 -8.38
C SER A 107 4.39 -13.75 -7.90
N GLY A 108 4.47 -14.82 -8.69
CA GLY A 108 3.76 -16.08 -8.46
C GLY A 108 2.32 -16.10 -8.98
N TYR A 109 1.77 -14.96 -9.42
CA TYR A 109 0.37 -14.84 -9.87
C TYR A 109 0.24 -14.22 -11.28
N SER A 110 1.36 -13.92 -11.94
CA SER A 110 1.38 -13.16 -13.20
C SER A 110 0.57 -13.79 -14.34
N ALA A 111 0.42 -15.11 -14.35
CA ALA A 111 -0.45 -15.80 -15.31
C ALA A 111 -1.92 -15.35 -15.18
N ASP A 112 -2.38 -15.10 -13.96
CA ASP A 112 -3.75 -14.73 -13.64
C ASP A 112 -3.96 -13.22 -13.63
N VAL A 113 -2.98 -12.46 -13.11
CA VAL A 113 -3.18 -11.04 -12.83
C VAL A 113 -2.25 -10.11 -13.61
N GLY A 114 -1.32 -10.63 -14.40
CA GLY A 114 -0.29 -9.83 -15.07
C GLY A 114 0.78 -9.28 -14.10
N ASN A 115 1.77 -8.57 -14.64
CA ASN A 115 2.87 -7.92 -13.92
C ASN A 115 2.76 -6.39 -13.93
N LYS A 116 2.21 -5.80 -14.99
CA LYS A 116 2.11 -4.34 -15.11
C LYS A 116 1.31 -3.73 -13.96
N THR A 117 1.79 -2.59 -13.49
CA THR A 117 1.15 -1.70 -12.53
C THR A 117 1.49 -0.28 -12.98
N THR A 118 0.48 0.52 -13.29
CA THR A 118 0.62 1.94 -13.64
C THR A 118 0.37 2.79 -12.40
N PHE A 119 -0.74 2.50 -11.70
CA PHE A 119 -1.10 3.16 -10.46
C PHE A 119 -1.21 2.15 -9.32
N ARG A 120 -0.67 2.50 -8.16
CA ARG A 120 -0.85 1.71 -6.94
C ARG A 120 -1.47 2.56 -5.83
N VAL A 121 -2.71 2.23 -5.48
CA VAL A 121 -3.46 2.90 -4.41
C VAL A 121 -3.18 2.20 -3.08
N VAL A 122 -2.61 2.92 -2.12
CA VAL A 122 -2.08 2.34 -0.88
C VAL A 122 -2.72 3.00 0.33
N ALA A 123 -3.41 2.21 1.16
CA ALA A 123 -3.91 2.69 2.44
C ALA A 123 -2.75 2.95 3.42
N HIS A 124 -2.96 3.88 4.35
CA HIS A 124 -2.01 4.21 5.42
C HIS A 124 -1.54 2.95 6.19
N SER A 125 -2.43 1.99 6.40
CA SER A 125 -2.15 0.72 7.09
C SER A 125 -1.27 -0.25 6.28
N SER A 126 -1.09 0.00 4.98
CA SER A 126 -0.35 -0.86 4.04
C SER A 126 1.02 -0.26 3.65
N VAL A 127 1.29 1.00 3.99
CA VAL A 127 2.52 1.73 3.60
C VAL A 127 3.78 0.92 3.91
N PHE A 128 3.91 0.41 5.13
CA PHE A 128 5.10 -0.36 5.52
C PHE A 128 5.21 -1.70 4.77
N ARG A 129 4.10 -2.39 4.51
CA ARG A 129 4.13 -3.68 3.78
C ARG A 129 4.59 -3.49 2.34
N VAL A 130 4.14 -2.41 1.71
CA VAL A 130 4.56 -2.02 0.35
C VAL A 130 6.03 -1.60 0.32
N LEU A 131 6.44 -0.65 1.18
CA LEU A 131 7.79 -0.09 1.11
C LEU A 131 8.89 -1.04 1.61
N ARG A 132 8.56 -2.06 2.43
CA ARG A 132 9.52 -3.10 2.87
C ARG A 132 9.84 -4.15 1.80
N LYS A 133 9.07 -4.22 0.72
CA LYS A 133 9.30 -5.16 -0.39
C LYS A 133 9.48 -4.39 -1.71
N PRO A 134 10.53 -3.55 -1.84
CA PRO A 134 10.70 -2.70 -3.02
C PRO A 134 10.88 -3.51 -4.31
N GLN A 135 11.47 -4.70 -4.26
CA GLN A 135 11.60 -5.54 -5.46
C GLN A 135 10.25 -5.99 -6.04
N GLU A 136 9.24 -6.19 -5.19
CA GLU A 136 7.90 -6.55 -5.63
C GLU A 136 7.07 -5.33 -6.03
N PHE A 137 7.11 -4.27 -5.23
CA PHE A 137 6.13 -3.19 -5.34
C PHE A 137 6.65 -1.89 -5.95
N VAL A 138 7.97 -1.67 -6.00
CA VAL A 138 8.59 -0.41 -6.49
C VAL A 138 9.42 -0.65 -7.75
N ASN A 139 10.37 -1.59 -7.70
CA ASN A 139 11.31 -1.85 -8.79
C ASN A 139 10.73 -2.72 -9.90
N ARG A 140 9.66 -3.50 -9.61
CA ARG A 140 9.03 -4.39 -10.58
C ARG A 140 8.50 -3.63 -11.80
N THR A 141 7.96 -2.45 -11.56
CA THR A 141 7.37 -1.53 -12.54
C THR A 141 7.84 -0.12 -12.18
N PRO A 142 9.05 0.28 -12.64
CA PRO A 142 9.73 1.49 -12.16
C PRO A 142 8.98 2.81 -12.35
N GLU A 143 8.04 2.85 -13.30
CA GLU A 143 7.20 4.01 -13.62
C GLU A 143 5.88 4.03 -12.82
N THR A 144 5.72 3.14 -11.83
CA THR A 144 4.51 3.10 -11.00
C THR A 144 4.31 4.42 -10.25
N VAL A 145 3.11 4.98 -10.39
CA VAL A 145 2.64 6.12 -9.60
C VAL A 145 1.93 5.62 -8.35
N PHE A 146 2.39 6.05 -7.18
CA PHE A 146 1.79 5.67 -5.89
C PHE A 146 0.83 6.74 -5.40
N ILE A 147 -0.38 6.33 -5.03
CA ILE A 147 -1.40 7.20 -4.45
C ILE A 147 -1.73 6.69 -3.04
N PHE A 148 -1.27 7.42 -2.03
CA PHE A 148 -1.48 7.05 -0.63
C PHE A 148 -2.74 7.70 -0.06
N TRP A 149 -3.52 6.97 0.72
CA TRP A 149 -4.71 7.51 1.37
C TRP A 149 -4.78 7.12 2.85
N GLY A 150 -5.39 7.98 3.64
CA GLY A 150 -5.64 7.72 5.06
C GLY A 150 -5.96 9.00 5.83
N PRO A 151 -6.60 8.87 7.00
CA PRO A 151 -6.97 10.04 7.78
C PRO A 151 -5.74 10.81 8.30
N PRO A 152 -5.83 12.14 8.46
CA PRO A 152 -4.71 13.00 8.88
C PRO A 152 -3.94 12.49 10.09
N ASN A 153 -4.66 12.06 11.13
CA ASN A 153 -4.10 11.54 12.38
C ASN A 153 -3.37 10.19 12.22
N LYS A 154 -3.53 9.49 11.10
CA LYS A 154 -2.76 8.27 10.78
C LYS A 154 -1.62 8.55 9.81
N MET A 155 -1.79 9.50 8.89
CA MET A 155 -0.76 9.90 7.93
C MET A 155 0.34 10.78 8.57
N GLN A 156 -0.03 11.66 9.50
CA GLN A 156 0.84 12.63 10.14
C GLN A 156 0.75 12.55 11.67
N LYS A 157 1.26 11.45 12.26
CA LYS A 157 1.34 11.32 13.72
C LYS A 157 2.52 12.14 14.29
N PRO A 158 2.38 12.68 15.52
CA PRO A 158 3.48 13.37 16.20
C PRO A 158 4.73 12.49 16.40
N GLN A 159 4.54 11.21 16.72
CA GLN A 159 5.62 10.25 17.00
C GLN A 159 6.18 9.53 15.75
N GLY A 160 5.68 9.83 14.56
CA GLY A 160 6.11 9.17 13.32
C GLY A 160 5.15 9.39 12.16
N SER A 161 5.54 10.24 11.22
CA SER A 161 4.73 10.55 10.05
C SER A 161 4.97 9.56 8.92
N LEU A 162 3.89 8.94 8.40
CA LEU A 162 3.96 8.09 7.20
C LEU A 162 4.43 8.91 5.98
N LEU A 163 4.11 10.21 5.92
CA LEU A 163 4.64 11.08 4.88
C LEU A 163 6.16 11.14 4.92
N ARG A 164 6.78 11.22 6.11
CA ARG A 164 8.24 11.19 6.25
C ARG A 164 8.83 9.85 5.82
N VAL A 165 8.13 8.74 6.08
CA VAL A 165 8.54 7.40 5.63
C VAL A 165 8.53 7.33 4.10
N ILE A 166 7.45 7.79 3.46
CA ILE A 166 7.33 7.82 1.99
C ILE A 166 8.39 8.75 1.39
N GLN A 167 8.63 9.92 1.99
CA GLN A 167 9.68 10.85 1.56
C GLN A 167 11.07 10.20 1.60
N ARG A 168 11.39 9.46 2.67
CA ARG A 168 12.65 8.73 2.78
C ARG A 168 12.77 7.63 1.74
N ALA A 169 11.69 6.89 1.46
CA ALA A 169 11.67 5.92 0.37
C ALA A 169 11.98 6.59 -0.97
N GLY A 170 11.41 7.76 -1.26
CA GLY A 170 11.71 8.53 -2.47
C GLY A 170 13.14 9.07 -2.58
N LEU A 171 13.93 9.07 -1.49
CA LEU A 171 15.38 9.33 -1.57
C LEU A 171 16.14 8.11 -2.07
N MET A 172 15.65 6.90 -1.78
CA MET A 172 16.23 5.63 -2.22
C MET A 172 15.77 5.23 -3.62
N PHE A 173 14.55 5.63 -4.00
CA PHE A 173 13.92 5.33 -5.29
C PHE A 173 13.62 6.64 -6.02
N PRO A 174 14.61 7.25 -6.71
CA PRO A 174 14.47 8.60 -7.25
C PRO A 174 13.42 8.74 -8.37
N ASN A 175 13.06 7.63 -9.01
CA ASN A 175 12.01 7.56 -10.05
C ASN A 175 10.60 7.33 -9.48
N MET A 176 10.49 7.08 -8.16
CA MET A 176 9.19 6.87 -7.52
C MET A 176 8.39 8.18 -7.50
N GLU A 177 7.24 8.17 -8.16
CA GLU A 177 6.24 9.22 -8.03
C GLU A 177 5.25 8.87 -6.92
N ALA A 178 4.99 9.80 -6.00
CA ALA A 178 4.12 9.57 -4.86
C ALA A 178 3.25 10.77 -4.55
N TYR A 179 1.96 10.51 -4.40
CA TYR A 179 0.92 11.46 -4.07
C TYR A 179 0.16 10.98 -2.84
N ALA A 180 -0.47 11.89 -2.12
CA ALA A 180 -1.49 11.52 -1.15
C ALA A 180 -2.80 12.26 -1.38
N VAL A 181 -3.89 11.57 -1.03
CA VAL A 181 -5.24 12.14 -1.06
C VAL A 181 -5.36 13.18 0.04
N SER A 182 -5.82 14.39 -0.30
CA SER A 182 -5.97 15.46 0.68
C SER A 182 -7.15 15.23 1.64
N PRO A 183 -7.16 15.83 2.84
CA PRO A 183 -8.26 15.65 3.80
C PRO A 183 -9.61 16.11 3.25
N ALA A 184 -9.61 17.20 2.48
CA ALA A 184 -10.82 17.67 1.79
C ALA A 184 -11.30 16.65 0.75
N ARG A 185 -10.38 16.04 -0.02
CA ARG A 185 -10.75 15.01 -1.00
C ARG A 185 -11.24 13.72 -0.33
N MET A 186 -10.62 13.32 0.78
CA MET A 186 -11.10 12.21 1.62
C MET A 186 -12.56 12.44 2.06
N GLN A 187 -12.90 13.65 2.51
CA GLN A 187 -14.26 14.01 2.90
C GLN A 187 -15.23 13.94 1.72
N GLN A 188 -14.83 14.43 0.55
CA GLN A 188 -15.65 14.32 -0.67
C GLN A 188 -15.93 12.86 -1.05
N PHE A 189 -14.97 11.95 -0.87
CA PHE A 189 -15.17 10.53 -1.12
C PHE A 189 -16.13 9.88 -0.11
N ASP A 190 -16.10 10.32 1.16
CA ASP A 190 -17.07 9.91 2.18
C ASP A 190 -18.48 10.42 1.86
N ASP A 191 -18.60 11.69 1.44
CA ASP A 191 -19.88 12.29 1.04
C ASP A 191 -20.48 11.61 -0.18
N LEU A 192 -19.65 11.29 -1.18
CA LEU A 192 -20.07 10.54 -2.36
C LEU A 192 -20.57 9.15 -1.97
N PHE A 193 -19.84 8.42 -1.11
CA PHE A 193 -20.26 7.09 -0.65
C PHE A 193 -21.63 7.14 0.02
N ARG A 194 -21.85 8.14 0.89
CA ARG A 194 -23.14 8.36 1.54
C ARG A 194 -24.24 8.69 0.53
N GLY A 195 -23.94 9.52 -0.47
CA GLY A 195 -24.87 9.87 -1.54
C GLY A 195 -25.32 8.67 -2.37
N GLU A 196 -24.38 7.80 -2.75
CA GLU A 196 -24.65 6.62 -3.59
C GLU A 196 -25.30 5.46 -2.83
N THR A 197 -24.98 5.29 -1.55
CA THR A 197 -25.41 4.11 -0.78
C THR A 197 -26.50 4.38 0.25
N GLY A 198 -26.75 5.66 0.59
CA GLY A 198 -27.58 6.06 1.73
C GLY A 198 -27.00 5.68 3.09
N LYS A 199 -25.77 5.15 3.15
CA LYS A 199 -25.12 4.70 4.39
C LYS A 199 -24.09 5.70 4.86
N ASP A 200 -24.17 6.04 6.14
CA ASP A 200 -23.18 6.91 6.78
C ASP A 200 -22.02 6.08 7.33
N ARG A 201 -20.79 6.45 6.96
CA ARG A 201 -19.56 5.85 7.46
C ARG A 201 -19.48 5.92 8.98
N GLU A 202 -19.86 7.05 9.58
CA GLU A 202 -19.78 7.27 11.03
C GLU A 202 -20.71 6.32 11.78
N LYS A 203 -21.92 6.08 11.24
CA LYS A 203 -22.88 5.13 11.80
C LYS A 203 -22.41 3.67 11.69
N SER A 204 -21.62 3.35 10.66
CA SER A 204 -21.08 2.01 10.45
C SER A 204 -19.86 1.67 11.31
N HIS A 205 -19.27 2.65 12.01
CA HIS A 205 -18.01 2.53 12.75
C HIS A 205 -16.84 1.90 11.95
N SER A 206 -16.89 1.99 10.62
CA SER A 206 -15.92 1.39 9.71
C SER A 206 -15.27 2.45 8.81
N TRP A 207 -14.14 2.08 8.21
CA TRP A 207 -13.51 2.89 7.15
C TRP A 207 -13.88 2.32 5.79
N LEU A 208 -14.01 3.20 4.79
CA LEU A 208 -14.20 2.75 3.42
C LEU A 208 -12.97 1.95 2.95
N SER A 209 -13.21 0.92 2.15
CA SER A 209 -12.15 0.01 1.70
C SER A 209 -11.20 0.71 0.73
N THR A 210 -9.95 0.24 0.61
CA THR A 210 -9.06 0.71 -0.47
C THR A 210 -9.73 0.55 -1.83
N GLY A 211 -10.56 -0.48 -2.03
CA GLY A 211 -11.32 -0.68 -3.27
C GLY A 211 -12.26 0.47 -3.60
N TRP A 212 -12.97 1.04 -2.60
CA TRP A 212 -13.77 2.26 -2.81
C TRP A 212 -12.92 3.44 -3.27
N PHE A 213 -11.83 3.73 -2.54
CA PHE A 213 -10.89 4.79 -2.92
C PHE A 213 -10.34 4.57 -4.33
N THR A 214 -9.96 3.34 -4.67
CA THR A 214 -9.45 2.98 -5.99
C THR A 214 -10.48 3.17 -7.09
N MET A 215 -11.74 2.79 -6.86
CA MET A 215 -12.81 2.99 -7.84
C MET A 215 -13.04 4.48 -8.14
N VAL A 216 -13.18 5.31 -7.09
CA VAL A 216 -13.42 6.75 -7.26
C VAL A 216 -12.22 7.42 -7.96
N ILE A 217 -10.99 7.07 -7.56
CA ILE A 217 -9.78 7.55 -8.22
C ILE A 217 -9.73 7.10 -9.69
N ALA A 218 -10.11 5.86 -10.01
CA ALA A 218 -10.10 5.36 -11.39
C ALA A 218 -11.08 6.11 -12.29
N VAL A 219 -12.28 6.46 -11.79
CA VAL A 219 -13.26 7.25 -12.55
C VAL A 219 -12.75 8.68 -12.83
N GLU A 220 -11.84 9.21 -12.01
CA GLU A 220 -11.20 10.50 -12.28
C GLU A 220 -10.06 10.40 -13.30
N LEU A 221 -9.33 9.29 -13.27
CA LEU A 221 -8.14 9.06 -14.09
C LEU A 221 -8.45 8.44 -15.45
N CYS A 222 -9.65 7.91 -15.67
CA CYS A 222 -9.91 7.04 -16.81
C CYS A 222 -11.29 7.28 -17.44
N ASP A 223 -11.37 7.21 -18.77
CA ASP A 223 -12.65 7.33 -19.48
C ASP A 223 -13.46 6.03 -19.38
N HIS A 224 -12.79 4.88 -19.39
CA HIS A 224 -13.38 3.56 -19.20
C HIS A 224 -12.65 2.77 -18.12
N VAL A 225 -13.41 2.12 -17.23
CA VAL A 225 -12.88 1.29 -16.15
C VAL A 225 -13.45 -0.13 -16.25
N HIS A 226 -12.57 -1.11 -16.33
CA HIS A 226 -12.91 -2.52 -16.20
C HIS A 226 -12.34 -3.07 -14.88
N VAL A 227 -13.09 -3.93 -14.19
CA VAL A 227 -12.70 -4.45 -12.87
C VAL A 227 -12.66 -5.97 -12.89
N TYR A 228 -11.53 -6.52 -12.45
CA TYR A 228 -11.34 -7.96 -12.30
C TYR A 228 -11.33 -8.37 -10.82
N GLY A 229 -12.06 -9.45 -10.52
CA GLY A 229 -12.15 -10.12 -9.22
C GLY A 229 -13.37 -9.72 -8.41
#